data_AF-D2PL58-F1
#
_entry.id   AF-D2PL58-F1
#
_cell.length_a   1.000
_cell.length_b   1.000
_cell.length_c   1.000
_cell.angle_alpha   90.00
_cell.angle_beta   90.00
_cell.angle_gamma   90.00
#
_symmetry.space_group_name_H-M   'P 1'
#
loop_
_entity.id
_entity.type
_entity.pdbx_description
1 polymer ?
#
loop_
_entity_poly.entity_id
_entity_poly.type
_entity_poly.pdbx_seq_one_letter_code
_entity_poly.pdbx_strand_id
1 'polypeptide(L)' 'MRYLLVVIGVLIGAAAVVLGEGDDSPGLQGLGVLLALGSIVYGVRTARRGRS' A
#
# COMPACT_ATOMS: atom_id res chain seq x y z
N MET A 1 7.90 -12.04 8.35
CA MET A 1 6.97 -12.14 7.22
C MET A 1 5.92 -11.02 7.17
N ARG A 2 5.12 -10.81 8.22
CA ARG A 2 4.03 -9.82 8.19
C ARG A 2 4.45 -8.38 7.81
N TYR A 3 5.58 -7.89 8.33
CA TYR A 3 6.11 -6.57 7.96
C TYR A 3 6.69 -6.53 6.54
N LEU A 4 7.25 -7.64 6.06
CA LEU A 4 7.72 -7.74 4.68
C LEU A 4 6.54 -7.59 3.70
N LEU A 5 5.40 -8.23 3.99
CA LEU A 5 4.18 -8.08 3.19
C LEU A 5 3.66 -6.64 3.20
N VAL A 6 3.76 -5.93 4.34
CA VAL A 6 3.40 -4.50 4.43
C VAL A 6 4.29 -3.68 3.51
N VAL A 7 5.61 -3.86 3.56
CA VAL A 7 6.56 -3.12 2.73
C VAL A 7 6.29 -3.39 1.24
N ILE A 8 6.13 -4.65 0.87
CA ILE A 8 5.80 -5.04 -0.52
C ILE A 8 4.49 -4.39 -0.97
N GLY A 9 3.44 -4.44 -0.15
CA GLY A 9 2.16 -3.82 -0.48
C GLY A 9 2.25 -2.30 -0.69
N VAL A 10 3.05 -1.60 0.13
CA VAL A 10 3.31 -0.17 -0.06
C VAL A 10 4.06 0.10 -1.35
N LEU A 11 5.10 -0.69 -1.66
CA LEU A 11 5.88 -0.52 -2.89
C LEU A 11 5.05 -0.77 -4.15
N ILE A 12 4.22 -1.82 -4.16
CA ILE A 12 3.31 -2.11 -5.28
C ILE A 12 2.27 -1.01 -5.43
N GLY A 13 1.68 -0.54 -4.32
CA GLY A 13 0.72 0.57 -4.35
C GLY A 13 1.35 1.85 -4.91
N ALA A 14 2.55 2.21 -4.47
CA ALA A 14 3.29 3.36 -4.99
C ALA A 14 3.62 3.22 -6.47
N ALA A 15 4.06 2.03 -6.92
CA ALA A 15 4.32 1.76 -8.32
C ALA A 15 3.05 1.90 -9.18
N ALA A 16 1.90 1.40 -8.70
CA ALA A 16 0.63 1.56 -9.38
C ALA A 16 0.18 3.03 -9.47
N VAL A 17 0.48 3.87 -8.46
CA VAL A 17 0.23 5.32 -8.55
C VAL A 17 1.06 5.95 -9.67
N VAL A 18 2.36 5.67 -9.71
CA VAL A 18 3.27 6.22 -10.72
C VAL A 18 2.90 5.75 -12.13
N LEU A 19 2.61 4.46 -12.29
CA LEU A 19 2.18 3.89 -13.57
C LEU A 19 0.80 4.39 -13.99
N GLY A 20 -0.10 4.63 -13.03
CA GLY A 20 -1.43 5.19 -13.29
C GLY A 20 -1.38 6.63 -13.79
N GLU A 21 -0.46 7.45 -13.26
CA GLU A 21 -0.22 8.79 -13.83
C GLU A 21 0.43 8.72 -15.21
N GLY A 22 1.38 7.80 -15.43
CA GLY A 22 2.03 7.63 -16.73
C GLY A 22 1.09 7.16 -17.85
N ASP A 23 -0.02 6.51 -17.50
CA ASP A 23 -1.01 5.95 -18.42
C ASP A 23 -2.34 6.74 -18.41
N ASP A 24 -2.38 7.92 -17.78
CA ASP A 24 -3.59 8.74 -17.60
C ASP A 24 -4.82 7.94 -17.10
N SER A 25 -4.59 6.87 -16.33
CA SER A 25 -5.61 5.92 -15.90
C SER A 25 -5.99 6.14 -14.43
N PRO A 26 -7.05 6.92 -14.14
CA PRO A 26 -7.41 7.29 -12.76
C PRO A 26 -7.77 6.08 -11.89
N GLY A 27 -8.17 4.97 -12.52
CA GLY A 27 -8.46 3.71 -11.82
C GLY A 27 -7.22 3.04 -11.24
N LEU A 28 -6.14 2.92 -12.02
CA LEU A 28 -4.89 2.31 -11.56
C LEU A 28 -4.25 3.18 -10.47
N GLN A 29 -4.27 4.50 -10.66
CA GLN A 29 -3.80 5.45 -9.67
C GLN A 29 -4.59 5.32 -8.35
N GLY A 30 -5.92 5.30 -8.44
CA GLY A 30 -6.80 5.14 -7.28
C GLY A 30 -6.58 3.81 -6.54
N LEU A 31 -6.45 2.70 -7.27
CA LEU A 31 -6.15 1.40 -6.68
C LEU A 31 -4.76 1.37 -6.03
N GLY A 32 -3.77 2.03 -6.63
CA GLY A 32 -2.44 2.18 -6.06
C GLY A 32 -2.45 2.89 -4.70
N VAL A 33 -3.16 4.02 -4.61
CA VAL A 33 -3.34 4.76 -3.35
C VAL A 33 -4.02 3.88 -2.30
N LEU A 34 -5.13 3.23 -2.65
CA LEU A 34 -5.88 2.38 -1.73
C LEU A 34 -5.02 1.22 -1.19
N LEU A 35 -4.24 0.57 -2.05
CA LEU A 35 -3.37 -0.52 -1.66
C LEU A 35 -2.25 -0.06 -0.72
N ALA A 36 -1.61 1.08 -1.03
CA ALA A 36 -0.55 1.64 -0.21
C ALA A 36 -1.07 2.02 1.19
N LEU A 37 -2.18 2.75 1.25
CA LEU A 37 -2.81 3.14 2.52
C LEU A 37 -3.30 1.93 3.32
N GLY A 38 -3.97 0.98 2.66
CA GLY A 38 -4.43 -0.26 3.29
C GLY A 38 -3.27 -1.05 3.92
N SER A 39 -2.15 -1.14 3.23
CA SER A 39 -0.93 -1.79 3.72
C SER A 39 -0.35 -1.08 4.95
N ILE A 40 -0.29 0.25 4.93
CA ILE A 40 0.15 1.06 6.08
C ILE A 40 -0.77 0.85 7.28
N VAL A 41 -2.09 0.98 7.09
CA VAL A 41 -3.09 0.78 8.15
C VAL A 41 -2.99 -0.61 8.75
N TYR A 42 -2.87 -1.64 7.90
CA TYR A 42 -2.67 -3.00 8.35
C TYR A 42 -1.38 -3.12 9.19
N GLY A 43 -0.26 -2.59 8.70
CA GLY A 43 1.02 -2.59 9.42
C GLY A 43 0.96 -1.88 10.77
N VAL A 44 0.28 -0.74 10.87
CA VAL A 44 0.11 0.00 12.12
C VAL A 44 -0.74 -0.79 13.12
N ARG A 45 -1.91 -1.30 12.72
CA ARG A 45 -2.78 -2.12 13.58
C ARG A 45 -2.04 -3.35 14.10
N THR A 46 -1.26 -3.94 13.21
CA THR A 46 -0.40 -5.08 13.44
C THR A 46 0.68 -4.81 14.49
N ALA A 47 1.36 -3.65 14.41
CA ALA A 47 2.39 -3.24 15.37
C ALA A 47 1.81 -2.84 16.73
N ARG A 48 0.58 -2.32 16.76
CA ARG A 48 -0.14 -1.98 18.01
C ARG A 48 -0.58 -3.22 18.78
N ARG A 49 -1.08 -4.25 18.11
CA ARG A 49 -1.53 -5.51 18.75
C ARG A 49 -0.41 -6.33 19.39
N GLY A 50 0.84 -6.17 18.96
CA GLY A 50 1.99 -6.87 19.57
C GLY A 50 2.57 -6.17 20.81
N ARG A 51 2.01 -5.02 21.22
CA ARG A 51 2.47 -4.21 22.37
C ARG A 51 1.51 -4.25 23.57
N SER A 52 0.42 -5.02 23.46
CA SER A 52 -0.52 -5.34 24.55
C SER A 52 -0.28 -6.77 25.00
#